data_AF-A0A1A9BBB5-F1
#
_entry.id   AF-A0A1A9BBB5-F1
#
_cell.length_a   1.000
_cell.length_b   1.000
_cell.length_c   1.000
_cell.angle_alpha   90.00
_cell.angle_beta   90.00
_cell.angle_gamma   90.00
#
_symmetry.space_group_name_H-M   'P 1'
#
loop_
_entity.id
_entity.type
_entity.pdbx_description
1 polymer ?
#
loop_
_entity_poly.entity_id
_entity_poly.type
_entity_poly.pdbx_seq_one_letter_code
_entity_poly.pdbx_strand_id
1 'polypeptide(L)' 'MGMMVSARRVGAAAHEVRYEFGFADRFDRILVLDPRTLRARVEDGHFDAAASAITAKIVSSWRDLGDLPQRVLFAS' A
#
# COMPACT_ATOMS: atom_id res chain seq x y z
N MET A 1 -19.04 11.41 -2.61
CA MET A 1 -18.24 10.78 -3.67
C MET A 1 -17.05 10.13 -3.00
N GLY A 2 -16.96 8.81 -3.07
CA GLY A 2 -15.90 8.03 -2.40
C GLY A 2 -14.55 8.19 -3.09
N MET A 3 -13.47 8.21 -2.32
CA MET A 3 -12.10 8.26 -2.83
C MET A 3 -11.63 6.83 -3.06
N MET A 4 -11.26 6.50 -4.31
CA MET A 4 -10.73 5.18 -4.66
C MET A 4 -9.21 5.23 -4.81
N VAL A 5 -8.53 4.41 -4.00
CA VAL A 5 -7.08 4.26 -4.00
C VAL A 5 -6.73 2.82 -4.37
N SER A 6 -5.87 2.66 -5.36
CA SER A 6 -5.39 1.37 -5.84
C SER A 6 -3.91 1.24 -5.46
N ALA A 7 -3.47 0.03 -5.08
CA ALA A 7 -2.06 -0.30 -4.91
C ALA A 7 -1.68 -1.60 -5.61
N ARG A 8 -0.47 -1.68 -6.14
CA ARG A 8 0.13 -2.86 -6.76
C ARG A 8 1.51 -3.11 -6.20
N ARG A 9 1.79 -4.34 -5.78
CA ARG A 9 3.13 -4.74 -5.35
C ARG A 9 4.07 -4.79 -6.56
N VAL A 10 5.21 -4.11 -6.47
CA VAL A 10 6.25 -4.09 -7.52
C VAL A 10 7.58 -4.67 -7.11
N GLY A 11 7.81 -4.81 -5.81
CA GLY A 11 8.98 -5.49 -5.31
C GLY A 11 8.75 -6.02 -3.92
N ALA A 12 9.32 -7.18 -3.62
CA ALA A 12 9.42 -7.70 -2.28
C ALA A 12 10.88 -8.08 -2.04
N ALA A 13 11.52 -7.38 -1.12
CA ALA A 13 12.84 -7.72 -0.58
C ALA A 13 12.67 -8.31 0.82
N ALA A 14 13.73 -8.92 1.36
CA ALA A 14 13.70 -9.62 2.64
C ALA A 14 13.26 -8.77 3.86
N HIS A 15 13.27 -7.44 3.74
CA HIS A 15 12.96 -6.48 4.80
C HIS A 15 12.02 -5.35 4.37
N GLU A 16 11.69 -5.23 3.09
CA GLU A 16 10.85 -4.15 2.56
C GLU A 16 10.00 -4.67 1.41
N VAL A 17 8.73 -4.29 1.38
CA VAL A 17 7.83 -4.53 0.26
C VAL A 17 7.40 -3.19 -0.31
N ARG A 18 7.52 -3.05 -1.63
CA ARG A 18 7.23 -1.84 -2.39
C ARG A 18 5.91 -2.00 -3.12
N TYR A 19 5.04 -1.02 -2.94
CA TYR A 19 3.77 -0.89 -3.62
C TYR A 19 3.74 0.43 -4.38
N GLU A 20 3.41 0.38 -5.66
CA GLU A 20 2.95 1.57 -6.35
C GLU A 20 1.50 1.81 -5.93
N PHE A 21 1.12 3.04 -5.67
CA PHE A 21 -0.25 3.38 -5.34
C PHE A 21 -0.64 4.75 -5.90
N GLY A 22 -1.95 4.98 -5.98
CA GLY A 22 -2.54 6.28 -6.28
C GLY A 22 -4.02 6.19 -6.60
N PHE A 23 -4.58 7.26 -7.14
CA PHE A 23 -6.01 7.40 -7.36
C PHE A 23 -6.45 6.87 -8.72
N ALA A 24 -7.58 6.14 -8.75
CA ALA A 24 -8.19 5.64 -10.00
C ALA A 24 -7.16 4.94 -10.93
N ASP A 25 -6.31 4.09 -10.33
CA ASP A 25 -5.23 3.35 -11.00
C ASP A 25 -4.12 4.19 -11.67
N ARG A 26 -4.05 5.49 -11.39
CA ARG A 26 -2.82 6.26 -11.61
C ARG A 26 -1.85 5.90 -10.49
N PHE A 27 -0.89 5.03 -10.78
CA PHE A 27 0.16 4.64 -9.85
C PHE A 27 1.31 5.67 -9.93
N ASP A 28 1.19 6.76 -9.18
CA ASP A 28 2.14 7.87 -9.21
C ASP A 28 3.12 7.89 -8.02
N ARG A 29 2.91 7.02 -7.02
CA ARG A 29 3.65 7.06 -5.75
C ARG A 29 4.09 5.68 -5.29
N ILE A 30 5.20 5.62 -4.55
CA ILE A 30 5.75 4.38 -4.00
C ILE A 30 5.60 4.35 -2.48
N LEU A 31 4.80 3.40 -2.00
CA LEU A 31 4.70 3.01 -0.60
C LEU A 31 5.72 1.90 -0.31
N VAL A 32 6.54 2.12 0.71
CA VAL A 32 7.47 1.12 1.25
C VAL A 32 6.93 0.65 2.60
N LEU A 33 6.67 -0.63 2.73
CA LEU A 33 6.20 -1.29 3.94
C LEU A 33 7.28 -2.25 4.45
N ASP A 34 7.67 -2.10 5.71
CA ASP A 34 8.42 -3.12 6.43
C ASP A 34 7.43 -4.14 7.02
N PRO A 35 7.37 -5.39 6.50
CA PRO A 35 6.42 -6.38 6.98
C PRO A 35 6.69 -6.84 8.42
N ARG A 36 7.91 -6.64 8.96
CA ARG A 36 8.27 -7.06 10.33
C ARG A 36 7.80 -6.06 11.37
N THR A 37 7.90 -4.77 11.06
CA THR A 37 7.54 -3.68 11.98
C THR A 37 6.20 -3.03 11.65
N LEU A 38 5.60 -3.37 10.49
CA LEU A 38 4.43 -2.72 9.92
C LEU A 38 4.61 -1.21 9.67
N ARG A 39 5.85 -0.72 9.66
CA ARG A 39 6.15 0.67 9.35
C ARG A 39 5.96 0.90 7.86
N ALA A 40 5.18 1.92 7.54
CA ALA A 40 4.93 2.35 6.17
C ALA A 40 5.47 3.76 5.95
N ARG A 41 6.07 4.00 4.80
CA ARG A 41 6.56 5.31 4.36
C ARG A 41 6.35 5.47 2.87
N VAL A 42 6.18 6.71 2.39
CA VAL A 42 6.16 6.99 0.95
C VAL A 42 7.54 7.51 0.53
N GLU A 43 8.03 7.13 -0.65
CA GLU A 43 9.35 7.57 -1.13
C GLU A 43 9.44 9.08 -1.37
N ASP A 44 8.32 9.74 -1.70
CA ASP A 44 8.23 11.20 -1.82
C ASP A 44 8.18 11.94 -0.47
N GLY A 45 8.12 11.21 0.65
CA GLY A 45 8.09 11.75 2.01
C GLY A 45 6.71 12.25 2.48
N HIS A 46 5.69 12.26 1.64
CA HIS A 46 4.38 12.85 1.97
C HIS A 46 3.35 11.79 2.41
N PHE A 47 3.40 11.33 3.66
CA PHE A 47 2.44 10.33 4.12
C PHE A 47 1.05 10.95 4.42
N ASP A 48 0.11 10.82 3.48
CA ASP A 48 -1.24 11.40 3.56
C ASP A 48 -2.34 10.36 3.87
N ALA A 49 -3.61 10.80 3.82
CA ALA A 49 -4.76 9.95 4.08
C ALA A 49 -4.88 8.76 3.11
N ALA A 50 -4.49 8.93 1.84
CA ALA A 50 -4.53 7.85 0.86
C ALA A 50 -3.45 6.80 1.14
N ALA A 51 -2.23 7.25 1.47
CA ALA A 51 -1.15 6.36 1.90
C ALA A 51 -1.54 5.58 3.18
N SER A 52 -2.17 6.25 4.15
CA SER A 52 -2.68 5.60 5.37
C SER A 52 -3.75 4.55 5.07
N ALA A 53 -4.76 4.91 4.27
CA ALA A 53 -5.88 4.02 3.94
C ALA A 53 -5.42 2.76 3.19
N ILE A 54 -4.56 2.93 2.18
CA ILE A 54 -4.07 1.80 1.39
C ILE A 54 -3.12 0.92 2.21
N THR A 55 -2.31 1.50 3.10
CA THR A 55 -1.50 0.74 4.06
C THR A 55 -2.37 -0.13 4.95
N ALA A 56 -3.41 0.46 5.56
CA ALA A 56 -4.32 -0.28 6.43
C ALA A 56 -4.99 -1.43 5.66
N LYS A 57 -5.40 -1.19 4.41
CA LYS A 57 -6.01 -2.22 3.56
C LYS A 57 -5.03 -3.34 3.20
N ILE A 58 -3.79 -3.02 2.84
CA ILE A 58 -2.72 -4.02 2.58
C ILE A 58 -2.51 -4.89 3.82
N VAL A 59 -2.34 -4.29 4.99
CA VAL A 59 -2.09 -5.00 6.25
C VAL A 59 -3.27 -5.88 6.64
N SER A 60 -4.51 -5.38 6.48
CA SER A 60 -5.72 -6.18 6.72
C SER A 60 -5.78 -7.38 5.79
N SER A 61 -5.61 -7.18 4.48
CA SER A 61 -5.64 -8.27 3.50
C SER A 61 -4.53 -9.28 3.73
N TRP A 62 -3.35 -8.84 4.16
CA TRP A 62 -2.26 -9.76 4.50
C TRP A 62 -2.62 -10.64 5.70
N ARG A 63 -3.22 -10.07 6.76
CA ARG A 63 -3.67 -10.86 7.91
C ARG A 63 -4.73 -11.89 7.54
N ASP A 64 -5.61 -11.56 6.60
CA ASP A 64 -6.68 -12.45 6.15
C ASP A 64 -6.18 -13.56 5.21
N LEU A 65 -5.26 -13.23 4.28
CA LEU A 65 -4.78 -14.14 3.24
C LEU A 65 -3.53 -14.93 3.64
N GLY A 66 -2.80 -14.49 4.66
CA GLY A 66 -1.52 -15.07 5.08
C GLY A 66 -0.31 -14.64 4.22
N ASP A 67 -0.53 -14.03 3.06
CA ASP A 67 0.51 -13.48 2.19
C ASP A 67 0.20 -12.04 1.76
N LEU A 68 1.24 -11.28 1.43
CA LEU A 68 1.14 -9.89 1.00
C LEU A 68 0.45 -9.81 -0.37
N PRO A 69 -0.65 -9.06 -0.50
CA PRO A 69 -1.45 -9.06 -1.71
C PRO A 69 -0.69 -8.43 -2.88
N GLN A 70 -0.86 -8.99 -4.08
CA GLN A 70 -0.26 -8.46 -5.30
C GLN A 70 -0.92 -7.15 -5.77
N ARG A 71 -2.22 -7.01 -5.54
CA ARG A 71 -3.01 -5.80 -5.85
C ARG A 71 -4.08 -5.61 -4.79
N VAL A 72 -4.35 -4.35 -4.44
CA VAL A 72 -5.32 -3.97 -3.42
C VAL A 72 -6.09 -2.74 -3.87
N LEU A 73 -7.37 -2.69 -3.51
CA LEU A 73 -8.24 -1.56 -3.80
C LEU A 73 -8.94 -1.14 -2.51
N PHE A 74 -8.94 0.16 -2.25
CA PHE A 74 -9.66 0.80 -1.17
C PHE A 74 -10.64 1.79 -1.76
N ALA A 75 -11.89 1.75 -1.30
CA ALA A 75 -12.93 2.71 -1.63
C ALA A 75 -13.65 3.11 -0.33
N SER A 76 -13.76 4.42 -0.10
CA SER A 76 -14.46 5.00 1.06
C SER A 76 -15.91 5.32 0.77
#